data_AF-A0A812KSZ5-F1
#
_entry.id   AF-A0A812KSZ5-F1
#
_cell.length_a   1.000
_cell.length_b   1.000
_cell.length_c   1.000
_cell.angle_alpha   90.00
_cell.angle_beta   90.00
_cell.angle_gamma   90.00
#
_symmetry.space_group_name_H-M   'P 1'
#
loop_
_entity.id
_entity.type
_entity.pdbx_description
1 polymer ?
#
loop_
_entity_poly.entity_id
_entity_poly.type
_entity_poly.pdbx_seq_one_letter_code
_entity_poly.pdbx_strand_id
1 'polypeptide(L)'
;MGPVTVIIDLFLQYVFRPLDHFLFSKDRYSSRFAVLAPVTKYFSSCRLALCNHSLYPWPSAPAWSFMIYCSKCASPSAFWCVECDTRYCAGCAARYHHPGLYAQHHSVEPLEGKQVRLLGLVMSNLLVILSAFYVASSIQIAPNYLTSADLCPVTSQVRAVAAGLDSKVFYYYKAELVGYCNMEDSFYKFFLDGWVRGIVTTSDDTLLVLTSAAPAYVMTTVLSILLVPIVAFFYGLIMAVTHFIDSLLPKSSGLEQAEQFLQRFDLCTFFGGQSAAPPPTKWRLKPAMDFFDHLKYAKNRRTRFYSYYYAAARDALTYWVNRAVPWFMAFRLLLIWCPGNLGAVLQNLLSYIMGSTIAEQQLWFTDTVSNMLFSDNVSSRLLSGSMGYAHHVFSLLPFVDAVNQLLFYSVLAASCLLAGFIGFLLVITHQQRRYYSEFDAGEVVGCCPNQESCSCESIKFMVAKALEGK
;
A
#
# COMPACT_ATOMS: atom_id res chain seq x y z
N MET A 1 -20.58 39.86 9.38
CA MET A 1 -19.44 40.66 8.85
C MET A 1 -19.18 41.76 9.85
N GLY A 2 -18.13 41.59 10.66
CA GLY A 2 -17.92 42.41 11.86
C GLY A 2 -17.11 43.68 11.60
N PRO A 3 -17.07 44.60 12.59
CA PRO A 3 -16.36 45.89 12.50
C PRO A 3 -14.85 45.76 12.18
N VAL A 4 -14.27 44.56 12.35
CA VAL A 4 -12.87 44.25 12.05
C VAL A 4 -12.55 44.38 10.55
N THR A 5 -13.47 44.05 9.65
CA THR A 5 -13.22 44.12 8.19
C THR A 5 -13.19 45.57 7.70
N VAL A 6 -14.07 46.42 8.25
CA VAL A 6 -14.13 47.87 7.95
C VAL A 6 -12.89 48.60 8.46
N ILE A 7 -12.36 48.20 9.62
CA ILE A 7 -11.16 48.84 10.20
C ILE A 7 -9.89 48.45 9.42
N ILE A 8 -9.80 47.22 8.92
CA ILE A 8 -8.68 46.81 8.04
C ILE A 8 -8.72 47.58 6.72
N ASP A 9 -9.90 47.75 6.12
CA ASP A 9 -10.05 48.53 4.89
C ASP A 9 -9.73 50.02 5.10
N LEU A 10 -10.14 50.61 6.23
CA LEU A 10 -9.79 51.99 6.59
C LEU A 10 -8.29 52.16 6.89
N PHE A 11 -7.66 51.21 7.59
CA PHE A 11 -6.22 51.27 7.87
C PHE A 11 -5.40 51.14 6.58
N LEU A 12 -5.82 50.27 5.66
CA LEU A 12 -5.20 50.14 4.34
C LEU A 12 -5.44 51.37 3.45
N GLN A 13 -6.61 52.01 3.52
CA GLN A 13 -6.92 53.23 2.75
C GLN A 13 -6.23 54.49 3.26
N TYR A 14 -6.06 54.64 4.58
CA TYR A 14 -5.60 55.91 5.17
C TYR A 14 -4.12 55.91 5.58
N VAL A 15 -3.51 54.74 5.83
CA VAL A 15 -2.09 54.67 6.21
C VAL A 15 -1.19 54.32 5.03
N PHE A 16 -1.61 53.39 4.17
CA PHE A 16 -0.78 52.91 3.06
C PHE A 16 -0.95 53.71 1.76
N ARG A 17 -2.16 54.21 1.47
CA ARG A 17 -2.43 55.00 0.25
C ARG A 17 -1.65 56.32 0.16
N PRO A 18 -1.39 57.06 1.26
CA PRO A 18 -0.50 58.22 1.23
C PRO A 18 0.96 57.84 1.00
N LEU A 19 1.40 56.66 1.48
CA LEU A 19 2.77 56.18 1.29
C LEU A 19 3.07 55.86 -0.18
N ASP A 20 2.12 55.24 -0.89
CA ASP A 20 2.26 54.99 -2.33
C ASP A 20 2.31 56.30 -3.13
N HIS A 21 1.53 57.30 -2.74
CA HIS A 21 1.56 58.62 -3.40
C HIS A 21 2.86 59.40 -3.11
N PHE A 22 3.47 59.19 -1.94
CA PHE A 22 4.74 59.81 -1.56
C PHE A 22 5.95 59.12 -2.21
N LEU A 23 5.87 57.81 -2.46
CA LEU A 23 6.95 57.01 -3.06
C LEU A 23 6.98 57.07 -4.61
N PHE A 24 5.87 57.42 -5.27
CA PHE A 24 5.78 57.48 -6.74
C PHE A 24 5.82 58.90 -7.35
N SER A 25 6.13 59.94 -6.57
CA SER A 25 6.47 61.28 -7.08
C SER A 25 7.82 61.22 -7.83
N LYS A 26 7.74 61.19 -9.16
CA LYS A 26 8.73 60.59 -10.07
C LYS A 26 10.06 61.35 -10.27
N ASP A 27 10.26 62.55 -9.72
CA ASP A 27 11.28 63.45 -10.30
C ASP A 27 12.43 63.95 -9.40
N ARG A 28 12.71 63.41 -8.20
CA ARG A 28 13.90 63.94 -7.46
C ARG A 28 14.65 63.08 -6.43
N TYR A 29 14.36 61.79 -6.23
CA TYR A 29 15.00 61.00 -5.16
C TYR A 29 15.35 59.54 -5.53
N SER A 30 15.94 59.30 -6.71
CA SER A 30 16.18 57.90 -7.17
C SER A 30 17.30 57.14 -6.46
N SER A 31 18.23 57.80 -5.75
CA SER A 31 19.37 57.11 -5.13
C SER A 31 19.21 56.74 -3.64
N ARG A 32 18.28 57.37 -2.91
CA ARG A 32 18.09 57.11 -1.46
C ARG A 32 17.01 56.07 -1.13
N PHE A 33 16.19 55.67 -2.11
CA PHE A 33 15.10 54.70 -1.92
C PHE A 33 15.41 53.28 -2.42
N ALA A 34 16.59 53.03 -2.98
CA ALA A 34 17.03 51.68 -3.36
C ALA A 34 17.01 50.69 -2.18
N VAL A 35 17.16 51.19 -0.94
CA VAL A 35 17.09 50.39 0.30
C VAL A 35 15.65 50.02 0.69
N LEU A 36 14.64 50.73 0.19
CA LEU A 36 13.21 50.52 0.51
C LEU A 36 12.47 49.69 -0.55
N ALA A 37 13.03 49.52 -1.74
CA ALA A 37 12.49 48.62 -2.77
C ALA A 37 12.37 47.15 -2.31
N PRO A 38 13.33 46.57 -1.55
CA PRO A 38 13.15 45.24 -0.97
C PRO A 38 12.03 45.18 0.07
N VAL A 39 11.85 46.26 0.84
CA VAL A 39 10.86 46.33 1.93
C VAL A 39 9.44 46.43 1.41
N THR A 40 9.20 47.29 0.41
CA THR A 40 7.88 47.42 -0.24
C THR A 40 7.50 46.14 -0.99
N LYS A 41 8.48 45.49 -1.63
CA LYS A 41 8.32 44.18 -2.27
C LYS A 41 8.00 43.08 -1.24
N TYR A 42 8.64 43.12 -0.08
CA TYR A 42 8.33 42.26 1.06
C TYR A 42 6.89 42.44 1.55
N PHE A 43 6.46 43.68 1.78
CA PHE A 43 5.09 43.96 2.22
C PHE A 43 4.04 43.58 1.16
N SER A 44 4.33 43.78 -0.13
CA SER A 44 3.43 43.36 -1.21
C SER A 44 3.25 41.83 -1.26
N SER A 45 4.34 41.08 -1.04
CA SER A 45 4.32 39.62 -1.01
C SER A 45 3.64 39.08 0.25
N CYS A 46 3.88 39.72 1.41
CA CYS A 46 3.16 39.42 2.64
C CYS A 46 1.67 39.72 2.52
N ARG A 47 1.30 40.83 1.87
CA ARG A 47 -0.10 41.17 1.58
C ARG A 47 -0.73 40.14 0.64
N LEU A 48 -0.03 39.71 -0.41
CA LEU A 48 -0.52 38.68 -1.33
C LEU A 48 -0.67 37.32 -0.62
N ALA A 49 0.30 36.95 0.25
CA ALA A 49 0.23 35.74 1.06
C ALA A 49 -0.92 35.78 2.08
N LEU A 50 -1.13 36.93 2.75
CA LEU A 50 -2.23 37.14 3.69
C LEU A 50 -3.59 37.19 2.99
N CYS A 51 -3.69 37.81 1.81
CA CYS A 51 -4.89 37.79 0.97
C CYS A 51 -5.19 36.38 0.46
N ASN A 52 -4.18 35.62 0.03
CA ASN A 52 -4.36 34.22 -0.35
C ASN A 52 -4.75 33.36 0.85
N HIS A 53 -4.22 33.64 2.04
CA HIS A 53 -4.64 32.95 3.26
C HIS A 53 -6.08 33.30 3.67
N SER A 54 -6.56 34.53 3.42
CA SER A 54 -7.93 34.94 3.71
C SER A 54 -8.93 34.46 2.66
N LEU A 55 -8.50 34.21 1.42
CA LEU A 55 -9.31 33.64 0.35
C LEU A 55 -9.65 32.15 0.56
N TYR A 56 -8.88 31.44 1.39
CA TYR A 56 -9.23 30.09 1.82
C TYR A 56 -9.87 30.14 3.21
N PRO A 57 -11.20 30.07 3.33
CA PRO A 57 -11.82 29.83 4.63
C PRO A 57 -11.38 28.44 5.08
N TRP A 58 -10.42 28.38 6.00
CA TRP A 58 -10.00 27.13 6.64
C TRP A 58 -11.05 26.78 7.70
N PRO A 59 -11.96 25.82 7.45
CA PRO A 59 -12.91 25.41 8.48
C PRO A 59 -12.15 24.90 9.71
N SER A 60 -12.66 25.24 10.89
CA SER A 60 -12.24 24.60 12.13
C SER A 60 -12.45 23.09 12.01
N ALA A 61 -11.52 22.31 12.58
CA ALA A 61 -11.63 20.86 12.59
C ALA A 61 -12.99 20.43 13.19
N PRO A 62 -13.69 19.44 12.58
CA PRO A 62 -14.96 19.01 13.11
C PRO A 62 -14.79 18.31 14.47
N ALA A 63 -15.78 18.43 15.35
CA ALA A 63 -15.70 17.96 16.75
C ALA A 63 -15.51 16.44 16.93
N TRP A 64 -15.60 15.62 15.88
CA TRP A 64 -15.32 14.17 15.94
C TRP A 64 -13.89 13.80 15.51
N SER A 65 -13.07 14.79 15.11
CA SER A 65 -11.67 14.62 14.66
C SER A 65 -10.68 14.20 15.75
N PHE A 66 -11.10 14.09 17.01
CA PHE A 66 -10.24 13.73 18.14
C PHE A 66 -9.56 12.35 18.02
N MET A 67 -9.99 11.49 17.08
CA MET A 67 -9.39 10.17 16.86
C MET A 67 -8.42 10.12 15.69
N ILE A 68 -8.24 11.20 14.93
CA ILE A 68 -7.39 11.20 13.73
C ILE A 68 -6.35 12.30 13.82
N TYR A 69 -5.09 11.92 14.07
CA TYR A 69 -4.00 12.85 14.26
C TYR A 69 -3.31 13.23 12.94
N CYS A 70 -2.83 14.47 12.90
CA CYS A 70 -1.96 15.01 11.88
C CYS A 70 -0.63 14.25 11.88
N SER A 71 -0.19 13.80 10.69
CA SER A 71 1.05 13.04 10.52
C SER A 71 2.32 13.83 10.87
N LYS A 72 2.22 15.15 11.12
CA LYS A 72 3.38 16.04 11.37
C LYS A 72 3.46 16.59 12.79
N CYS A 73 2.34 16.79 13.48
CA CYS A 73 2.32 17.51 14.77
C CYS A 73 1.38 16.93 15.83
N ALA A 74 0.84 15.72 15.61
CA ALA A 74 -0.10 15.05 16.51
C ALA A 74 -1.40 15.83 16.87
N SER A 75 -1.65 17.00 16.27
CA SER A 75 -2.91 17.72 16.42
C SER A 75 -4.03 17.03 15.64
N PRO A 76 -5.32 17.20 15.98
CA PRO A 76 -6.43 16.67 15.19
C PRO A 76 -6.33 17.09 13.72
N SER A 77 -6.44 16.12 12.82
CA SER A 77 -6.42 16.36 11.39
C SER A 77 -7.76 16.91 10.91
N ALA A 78 -7.70 17.85 9.97
CA ALA A 78 -8.86 18.47 9.35
C ALA A 78 -8.84 18.32 7.82
N PHE A 79 -7.66 18.03 7.26
CA PHE A 79 -7.44 17.96 5.84
C PHE A 79 -6.70 16.68 5.45
N TRP A 80 -6.96 16.24 4.23
CA TRP A 80 -6.27 15.16 3.54
C TRP A 80 -5.64 15.71 2.27
N CYS A 81 -4.36 15.44 2.06
CA CYS A 81 -3.70 15.75 0.80
C CYS A 81 -3.74 14.54 -0.11
N VAL A 82 -4.34 14.66 -1.30
CA VAL A 82 -4.53 13.53 -2.23
C VAL A 82 -3.21 13.02 -2.79
N GLU A 83 -2.28 13.92 -3.10
CA GLU A 83 -1.00 13.59 -3.73
C GLU A 83 0.05 13.13 -2.72
N CYS A 84 -0.03 13.60 -1.47
CA CYS A 84 0.87 13.15 -0.40
C CYS A 84 0.35 11.92 0.35
N ASP A 85 -0.89 11.47 0.10
CA ASP A 85 -1.55 10.36 0.79
C ASP A 85 -1.48 10.48 2.33
N THR A 86 -1.61 11.70 2.85
CA THR A 86 -1.37 12.02 4.27
C THR A 86 -2.36 13.02 4.84
N ARG A 87 -2.51 12.95 6.18
CA ARG A 87 -3.45 13.76 6.96
C ARG A 87 -2.75 14.94 7.61
N TYR A 88 -3.39 16.11 7.53
CA TYR A 88 -2.86 17.35 8.07
C TYR A 88 -3.90 18.04 8.98
N CYS A 89 -3.44 18.66 10.05
CA CYS A 89 -4.22 19.70 10.72
C CYS A 89 -4.23 20.97 9.86
N ALA A 90 -5.11 21.92 10.16
CA ALA A 90 -5.21 23.18 9.40
C ALA A 90 -3.87 23.92 9.29
N GLY A 91 -3.13 24.03 10.40
CA GLY A 91 -1.84 24.73 10.43
C GLY A 91 -0.76 24.04 9.60
N CYS A 92 -0.64 22.72 9.68
CA CYS A 92 0.31 21.98 8.85
C CYS A 92 -0.10 22.00 7.38
N ALA A 93 -1.40 21.90 7.07
CA ALA A 93 -1.87 22.02 5.69
C ALA A 93 -1.48 23.37 5.09
N ALA A 94 -1.76 24.47 5.79
CA ALA A 94 -1.38 25.82 5.36
C ALA A 94 0.14 25.98 5.19
N ARG A 95 0.95 25.43 6.10
CA ARG A 95 2.41 25.52 6.03
C ARG A 95 3.02 24.68 4.91
N TYR A 96 2.55 23.45 4.69
CA TYR A 96 3.12 22.57 3.67
C TYR A 96 2.60 22.89 2.26
N HIS A 97 1.39 23.43 2.15
CA HIS A 97 0.75 23.78 0.88
C HIS A 97 0.74 25.29 0.61
N HIS A 98 1.57 26.06 1.32
CA HIS A 98 1.69 27.50 1.11
C HIS A 98 2.16 27.81 -0.33
N PRO A 99 1.67 28.88 -0.97
CA PRO A 99 2.23 29.38 -2.23
C PRO A 99 3.75 29.59 -2.13
N GLY A 100 4.48 29.17 -3.16
CA GLY A 100 5.94 29.18 -3.22
C GLY A 100 6.60 27.88 -2.73
N LEU A 101 5.86 26.94 -2.16
CA LEU A 101 6.39 25.63 -1.76
C LEU A 101 6.11 24.54 -2.79
N TYR A 102 6.88 23.45 -2.73
CA TYR A 102 6.76 22.30 -3.63
C TYR A 102 5.32 21.75 -3.72
N ALA A 103 4.62 21.68 -2.59
CA ALA A 103 3.28 21.12 -2.51
C ALA A 103 2.15 22.15 -2.70
N GLN A 104 2.43 23.37 -3.18
CA GLN A 104 1.41 24.41 -3.45
C GLN A 104 0.35 23.96 -4.46
N HIS A 105 0.71 23.03 -5.35
CA HIS A 105 -0.17 22.53 -6.39
C HIS A 105 -1.02 21.33 -5.93
N HIS A 106 -0.73 20.75 -4.78
CA HIS A 106 -1.44 19.57 -4.30
C HIS A 106 -2.89 19.91 -3.92
N SER A 107 -3.75 18.93 -4.10
CA SER A 107 -5.17 18.97 -3.81
C SER A 107 -5.40 18.60 -2.35
N VAL A 108 -5.74 19.63 -1.56
CA VAL A 108 -6.10 19.47 -0.16
C VAL A 108 -7.62 19.38 -0.05
N GLU A 109 -8.09 18.30 0.58
CA GLU A 109 -9.51 17.99 0.76
C GLU A 109 -9.88 18.09 2.24
N PRO A 110 -10.99 18.75 2.60
CA PRO A 110 -11.46 18.71 3.97
C PRO A 110 -11.99 17.30 4.29
N LEU A 111 -11.65 16.81 5.48
CA LEU A 111 -12.14 15.52 5.97
C LEU A 111 -13.66 15.57 6.14
N GLU A 112 -14.32 14.51 5.70
CA GLU A 112 -15.75 14.33 5.91
C GLU A 112 -16.01 13.48 7.16
N GLY A 113 -17.17 13.68 7.79
CA GLY A 113 -17.68 12.90 8.93
C GLY A 113 -17.31 11.42 8.89
N LYS A 114 -17.11 10.79 10.06
CA LYS A 114 -16.91 9.34 10.16
C LYS A 114 -17.91 8.60 9.25
N GLN A 115 -17.39 7.72 8.40
CA GLN A 115 -18.17 6.83 7.54
C GLN A 115 -18.14 5.45 8.17
N VAL A 116 -19.31 4.81 8.25
CA VAL A 116 -19.41 3.45 8.75
C VAL A 116 -18.94 2.49 7.65
N ARG A 117 -18.02 1.58 7.98
CA ARG A 117 -17.43 0.60 7.04
C ARG A 117 -17.75 -0.82 7.45
N LEU A 118 -19.03 -1.10 7.63
CA LEU A 118 -19.47 -2.39 8.17
C LEU A 118 -19.24 -3.52 7.15
N LEU A 119 -19.72 -3.34 5.91
CA LEU A 119 -19.66 -4.40 4.91
C LEU A 119 -18.22 -4.70 4.49
N GLY A 120 -17.35 -3.68 4.44
CA GLY A 120 -15.93 -3.86 4.21
C GLY A 120 -15.29 -4.82 5.20
N LEU A 121 -15.53 -4.64 6.51
CA LEU A 121 -14.96 -5.50 7.56
C LEU A 121 -15.51 -6.93 7.52
N VAL A 122 -16.81 -7.09 7.23
CA VAL A 122 -17.41 -8.43 7.09
C VAL A 122 -16.84 -9.14 5.87
N MET A 123 -16.79 -8.45 4.73
CA MET A 123 -16.35 -9.02 3.46
C MET A 123 -14.88 -9.42 3.50
N SER A 124 -14.01 -8.59 4.10
CA SER A 124 -12.59 -8.91 4.25
C SER A 124 -12.37 -10.20 5.05
N ASN A 125 -13.04 -10.33 6.19
CA ASN A 125 -12.98 -11.52 7.03
C ASN A 125 -13.57 -12.76 6.32
N LEU A 126 -14.71 -12.60 5.65
CA LEU A 126 -15.35 -13.68 4.91
C LEU A 126 -14.45 -14.18 3.78
N LEU A 127 -13.81 -13.28 3.02
CA LEU A 127 -12.89 -13.64 1.95
C LEU A 127 -11.69 -14.44 2.48
N VAL A 128 -11.13 -14.06 3.63
CA VAL A 128 -10.04 -14.82 4.26
C VAL A 128 -10.52 -16.22 4.66
N ILE A 129 -11.67 -16.34 5.31
CA ILE A 129 -12.23 -17.64 5.73
C ILE A 129 -12.56 -18.53 4.54
N LEU A 130 -13.23 -18.00 3.52
CA LEU A 130 -13.58 -18.74 2.30
C LEU A 130 -12.32 -19.16 1.53
N SER A 131 -11.31 -18.31 1.47
CA SER A 131 -10.03 -18.65 0.82
C SER A 131 -9.32 -19.76 1.58
N ALA A 132 -9.27 -19.69 2.91
CA ALA A 132 -8.68 -20.74 3.74
C ALA A 132 -9.43 -22.07 3.58
N PHE A 133 -10.77 -22.03 3.57
CA PHE A 133 -11.60 -23.22 3.35
C PHE A 133 -11.42 -23.79 1.94
N TYR A 134 -11.33 -22.93 0.91
CA TYR A 134 -11.08 -23.34 -0.46
C TYR A 134 -9.72 -24.04 -0.59
N VAL A 135 -8.65 -23.45 -0.03
CA VAL A 135 -7.32 -24.07 -0.04
C VAL A 135 -7.36 -25.41 0.70
N ALA A 136 -7.95 -25.47 1.89
CA ALA A 136 -8.05 -26.70 2.67
C ALA A 136 -8.85 -27.81 1.95
N SER A 137 -9.96 -27.46 1.29
CA SER A 137 -10.80 -28.42 0.56
C SER A 137 -10.23 -28.85 -0.79
N SER A 138 -9.37 -28.02 -1.41
CA SER A 138 -8.71 -28.34 -2.67
C SER A 138 -7.61 -29.40 -2.55
N ILE A 139 -7.12 -29.64 -1.33
CA ILE A 139 -6.03 -30.56 -1.07
C ILE A 139 -6.62 -31.96 -0.81
N GLN A 140 -6.52 -32.84 -1.80
CA GLN A 140 -6.89 -34.25 -1.66
C GLN A 140 -5.63 -35.11 -1.52
N ILE A 141 -5.52 -35.83 -0.40
CA ILE A 141 -4.41 -36.76 -0.15
C ILE A 141 -4.77 -38.09 -0.80
N ALA A 142 -4.07 -38.46 -1.87
CA ALA A 142 -4.27 -39.74 -2.55
C ALA A 142 -3.52 -40.89 -1.83
N PRO A 143 -3.97 -42.15 -1.97
CA PRO A 143 -3.28 -43.31 -1.36
C PRO A 143 -1.82 -43.46 -1.83
N ASN A 144 -1.51 -43.04 -3.05
CA ASN A 144 -0.17 -43.06 -3.63
C ASN A 144 0.62 -41.75 -3.41
N TYR A 145 0.20 -40.91 -2.45
CA TYR A 145 0.86 -39.65 -2.11
C TYR A 145 2.37 -39.79 -1.87
N LEU A 146 2.78 -40.82 -1.13
CA LEU A 146 4.18 -41.04 -0.77
C LEU A 146 5.04 -41.59 -1.93
N THR A 147 4.44 -42.22 -2.94
CA THR A 147 5.20 -43.00 -3.95
C THR A 147 5.22 -42.37 -5.34
N SER A 148 4.13 -41.76 -5.80
CA SER A 148 4.04 -41.36 -7.21
C SER A 148 3.08 -40.21 -7.52
N ALA A 149 2.32 -39.69 -6.56
CA ALA A 149 1.42 -38.58 -6.84
C ALA A 149 2.20 -37.26 -6.93
N ASP A 150 2.19 -36.66 -8.12
CA ASP A 150 2.61 -35.27 -8.34
C ASP A 150 1.43 -34.34 -8.00
N LEU A 151 1.63 -33.43 -7.05
CA LEU A 151 0.65 -32.44 -6.61
C LEU A 151 0.93 -31.08 -7.24
N CYS A 152 0.52 -30.90 -8.50
CA CYS A 152 0.71 -29.63 -9.21
C CYS A 152 -0.61 -29.07 -9.79
N PRO A 153 -1.56 -28.64 -8.94
CA PRO A 153 -2.88 -28.18 -9.39
C PRO A 153 -2.81 -26.99 -10.35
N VAL A 154 -1.99 -25.99 -10.09
CA VAL A 154 -1.84 -24.80 -10.96
C VAL A 154 -1.19 -25.21 -12.28
N THR A 155 -0.09 -25.96 -12.22
CA THR A 155 0.61 -26.41 -13.42
C THR A 155 -0.28 -27.33 -14.28
N SER A 156 -1.10 -28.17 -13.66
CA SER A 156 -2.08 -29.02 -14.36
C SER A 156 -3.11 -28.18 -15.13
N GLN A 157 -3.63 -27.12 -14.51
CA GLN A 157 -4.54 -26.19 -15.19
C GLN A 157 -3.85 -25.46 -16.35
N VAL A 158 -2.61 -25.00 -16.17
CA VAL A 158 -1.82 -24.36 -17.24
C VAL A 158 -1.58 -25.33 -18.39
N ARG A 159 -1.26 -26.61 -18.11
CA ARG A 159 -1.11 -27.66 -19.12
C ARG A 159 -2.42 -27.87 -19.89
N ALA A 160 -3.54 -27.94 -19.20
CA ALA A 160 -4.86 -28.12 -19.82
C ALA A 160 -5.24 -26.94 -20.73
N VAL A 161 -5.02 -25.70 -20.27
CA VAL A 161 -5.28 -24.49 -21.07
C VAL A 161 -4.33 -24.41 -22.27
N ALA A 162 -3.04 -24.65 -22.08
CA ALA A 162 -2.06 -24.63 -23.16
C ALA A 162 -2.38 -25.68 -24.24
N ALA A 163 -2.73 -26.90 -23.83
CA ALA A 163 -3.14 -27.96 -24.74
C ALA A 163 -4.46 -27.63 -25.47
N GLY A 164 -5.39 -26.95 -24.80
CA GLY A 164 -6.65 -26.48 -25.39
C GLY A 164 -6.49 -25.33 -26.38
N LEU A 165 -5.48 -24.45 -26.17
CA LEU A 165 -5.18 -23.34 -27.08
C LEU A 165 -4.39 -23.80 -28.31
N ASP A 166 -3.27 -24.51 -28.11
CA ASP A 166 -2.46 -25.10 -29.18
C ASP A 166 -1.58 -26.23 -28.64
N SER A 167 -1.80 -27.45 -29.15
CA SER A 167 -0.97 -28.61 -28.81
C SER A 167 0.52 -28.40 -29.05
N LYS A 168 0.92 -27.62 -30.07
CA LYS A 168 2.34 -27.37 -30.39
C LYS A 168 3.00 -26.48 -29.34
N VAL A 169 2.29 -25.47 -28.84
CA VAL A 169 2.75 -24.63 -27.73
C VAL A 169 2.91 -25.48 -26.47
N PHE A 170 1.97 -26.37 -26.19
CA PHE A 170 2.10 -27.32 -25.08
C PHE A 170 3.34 -28.22 -25.23
N TYR A 171 3.56 -28.82 -26.41
CA TYR A 171 4.74 -29.67 -26.63
C TYR A 171 6.05 -28.89 -26.52
N TYR A 172 6.07 -27.62 -26.97
CA TYR A 172 7.25 -26.76 -26.88
C TYR A 172 7.63 -26.49 -25.41
N TYR A 173 6.65 -26.16 -24.55
CA TYR A 173 6.89 -25.83 -23.14
C TYR A 173 6.76 -27.03 -22.18
N LYS A 174 6.67 -28.27 -22.70
CA LYS A 174 6.39 -29.45 -21.88
C LYS A 174 7.46 -29.68 -20.80
N ALA A 175 8.74 -29.49 -21.14
CA ALA A 175 9.85 -29.75 -20.22
C ALA A 175 9.85 -28.76 -19.05
N GLU A 176 9.61 -27.48 -19.33
CA GLU A 176 9.51 -26.41 -18.35
C GLU A 176 8.30 -26.64 -17.44
N LEU A 177 7.16 -27.03 -18.01
CA LEU A 177 5.96 -27.38 -17.24
C LEU A 177 6.18 -28.61 -16.34
N VAL A 178 7.10 -29.52 -16.66
CA VAL A 178 7.51 -30.58 -15.73
C VAL A 178 8.34 -29.99 -14.58
N GLY A 179 9.28 -29.10 -14.88
CA GLY A 179 10.06 -28.38 -13.85
C GLY A 179 9.18 -27.58 -12.89
N TYR A 180 8.20 -26.83 -13.39
CA TYR A 180 7.24 -26.10 -12.56
C TYR A 180 6.37 -27.02 -11.71
N CYS A 181 5.92 -28.14 -12.27
CA CYS A 181 5.15 -29.14 -11.52
C CYS A 181 5.98 -29.73 -10.36
N ASN A 182 7.27 -30.01 -10.55
CA ASN A 182 8.13 -30.51 -9.47
C ASN A 182 8.33 -29.49 -8.33
N MET A 183 8.46 -28.21 -8.67
CA MET A 183 8.55 -27.13 -7.66
C MET A 183 7.23 -26.94 -6.91
N GLU A 184 6.12 -26.97 -7.63
CA GLU A 184 4.78 -26.90 -7.05
C GLU A 184 4.48 -28.10 -6.15
N ASP A 185 4.82 -29.30 -6.60
CA ASP A 185 4.71 -30.55 -5.83
C ASP A 185 5.51 -30.48 -4.54
N SER A 186 6.77 -30.03 -4.62
CA SER A 186 7.63 -29.82 -3.44
C SER A 186 7.02 -28.83 -2.44
N PHE A 187 6.38 -27.76 -2.94
CA PHE A 187 5.70 -26.78 -2.09
C PHE A 187 4.49 -27.38 -1.37
N TYR A 188 3.58 -28.06 -2.07
CA TYR A 188 2.41 -28.67 -1.43
C TYR A 188 2.80 -29.82 -0.50
N LYS A 189 3.74 -30.68 -0.92
CA LYS A 189 4.27 -31.77 -0.09
C LYS A 189 4.91 -31.26 1.18
N PHE A 190 5.55 -30.09 1.17
CA PHE A 190 6.11 -29.50 2.39
C PHE A 190 5.06 -29.31 3.50
N PHE A 191 3.87 -28.82 3.16
CA PHE A 191 2.77 -28.64 4.11
C PHE A 191 2.08 -29.97 4.43
N LEU A 192 1.83 -30.79 3.41
CA LEU A 192 1.17 -32.08 3.55
C LEU A 192 1.97 -33.08 4.35
N ASP A 193 3.29 -33.07 4.25
CA ASP A 193 4.17 -33.90 5.07
C ASP A 193 4.07 -33.52 6.55
N GLY A 194 3.75 -32.28 6.90
CA GLY A 194 3.46 -31.92 8.29
C GLY A 194 2.24 -32.66 8.84
N TRP A 195 1.22 -32.91 8.00
CA TRP A 195 0.07 -33.73 8.34
C TRP A 195 0.40 -35.22 8.25
N VAL A 196 0.77 -35.70 7.06
CA VAL A 196 0.98 -37.13 6.77
C VAL A 196 2.16 -37.68 7.56
N ARG A 197 3.34 -37.08 7.43
CA ARG A 197 4.57 -37.57 8.09
C ARG A 197 4.67 -37.13 9.53
N GLY A 198 4.26 -35.91 9.85
CA GLY A 198 4.34 -35.35 11.20
C GLY A 198 3.30 -35.92 12.16
N ILE A 199 2.04 -36.04 11.72
CA ILE A 199 0.91 -36.44 12.58
C ILE A 199 0.48 -37.89 12.30
N VAL A 200 0.19 -38.25 11.04
CA VAL A 200 -0.44 -39.55 10.72
C VAL A 200 0.52 -40.72 10.87
N THR A 201 1.73 -40.62 10.31
CA THR A 201 2.71 -41.73 10.35
C THR A 201 3.82 -41.52 11.37
N THR A 202 3.99 -40.29 11.89
CA THR A 202 5.09 -39.90 12.79
C THR A 202 6.48 -40.28 12.26
N SER A 203 6.63 -40.25 10.93
CA SER A 203 7.85 -40.66 10.21
C SER A 203 8.59 -39.46 9.61
N ASP A 204 8.37 -38.26 10.13
CA ASP A 204 9.07 -37.05 9.70
C ASP A 204 10.48 -36.99 10.31
N ASP A 205 11.43 -36.44 9.57
CA ASP A 205 12.82 -36.32 10.01
C ASP A 205 13.39 -34.92 9.70
N THR A 206 14.41 -34.51 10.44
CA THR A 206 14.94 -33.14 10.34
C THR A 206 15.56 -32.88 8.96
N LEU A 207 16.21 -33.88 8.35
CA LEU A 207 16.84 -33.74 7.05
C LEU A 207 15.79 -33.57 5.94
N LEU A 208 14.70 -34.33 5.99
CA LEU A 208 13.57 -34.22 5.08
C LEU A 208 12.90 -32.85 5.18
N VAL A 209 12.69 -32.34 6.40
CA VAL A 209 12.15 -30.98 6.61
C VAL A 209 13.05 -29.92 5.96
N LEU A 210 14.36 -29.99 6.18
CA LEU A 210 15.31 -29.01 5.65
C LEU A 210 15.47 -29.10 4.13
N THR A 211 15.53 -30.32 3.57
CA THR A 211 15.62 -30.55 2.12
C THR A 211 14.38 -30.06 1.37
N SER A 212 13.18 -30.32 1.91
CA SER A 212 11.91 -29.92 1.31
C SER A 212 11.57 -28.44 1.51
N ALA A 213 12.12 -27.79 2.55
CA ALA A 213 11.93 -26.36 2.78
C ALA A 213 12.53 -25.50 1.67
N ALA A 214 13.72 -25.84 1.16
CA ALA A 214 14.41 -25.06 0.13
C ALA A 214 13.57 -24.84 -1.16
N PRO A 215 13.07 -25.89 -1.85
CA PRO A 215 12.20 -25.70 -3.01
C PRO A 215 10.87 -25.03 -2.65
N ALA A 216 10.32 -25.27 -1.45
CA ALA A 216 9.12 -24.59 -0.97
C ALA A 216 9.33 -23.06 -0.84
N TYR A 217 10.50 -22.61 -0.39
CA TYR A 217 10.85 -21.17 -0.35
C TYR A 217 10.97 -20.55 -1.74
N VAL A 218 11.52 -21.28 -2.71
CA VAL A 218 11.58 -20.80 -4.10
C VAL A 218 10.17 -20.61 -4.65
N MET A 219 9.29 -21.60 -4.47
CA MET A 219 7.89 -21.50 -4.89
C MET A 219 7.14 -20.38 -4.17
N THR A 220 7.40 -20.16 -2.89
CA THR A 220 6.87 -19.05 -2.10
C THR A 220 7.21 -17.70 -2.74
N THR A 221 8.43 -17.54 -3.22
CA THR A 221 8.87 -16.33 -3.93
C THR A 221 8.12 -16.16 -5.26
N VAL A 222 7.97 -17.24 -6.02
CA VAL A 222 7.21 -17.25 -7.28
C VAL A 222 5.75 -16.86 -7.03
N LEU A 223 5.10 -17.42 -6.01
CA LEU A 223 3.73 -17.08 -5.63
C LEU A 223 3.60 -15.61 -5.22
N SER A 224 4.54 -15.09 -4.43
CA SER A 224 4.58 -13.68 -4.01
C SER A 224 4.73 -12.70 -5.18
N ILE A 225 5.46 -13.07 -6.23
CA ILE A 225 5.69 -12.21 -7.40
C ILE A 225 4.55 -12.31 -8.41
N LEU A 226 4.06 -13.53 -8.69
CA LEU A 226 3.10 -13.77 -9.77
C LEU A 226 1.65 -13.81 -9.29
N LEU A 227 1.36 -14.61 -8.28
CA LEU A 227 -0.02 -14.88 -7.86
C LEU A 227 -0.57 -13.76 -6.97
N VAL A 228 0.22 -13.29 -6.00
CA VAL A 228 -0.23 -12.29 -5.02
C VAL A 228 -0.75 -11.00 -5.68
N PRO A 229 -0.08 -10.39 -6.68
CA PRO A 229 -0.62 -9.19 -7.33
C PRO A 229 -1.96 -9.43 -8.03
N ILE A 230 -2.17 -10.61 -8.63
CA ILE A 230 -3.41 -10.98 -9.31
C ILE A 230 -4.54 -11.13 -8.29
N VAL A 231 -4.31 -11.86 -7.21
CA VAL A 231 -5.30 -12.04 -6.14
C VAL A 231 -5.61 -10.69 -5.47
N ALA A 232 -4.60 -9.88 -5.18
CA ALA A 232 -4.75 -8.55 -4.60
C ALA A 232 -5.54 -7.60 -5.52
N PHE A 233 -5.40 -7.73 -6.85
CA PHE A 233 -6.19 -6.97 -7.83
C PHE A 233 -7.68 -7.27 -7.70
N PHE A 234 -8.07 -8.55 -7.75
CA PHE A 234 -9.48 -8.93 -7.62
C PHE A 234 -10.04 -8.60 -6.24
N TYR A 235 -9.25 -8.81 -5.19
CA TYR A 235 -9.62 -8.42 -3.83
C TYR A 235 -9.86 -6.90 -3.73
N GLY A 236 -8.94 -6.09 -4.26
CA GLY A 236 -9.07 -4.64 -4.31
C GLY A 236 -10.33 -4.17 -5.04
N LEU A 237 -10.70 -4.85 -6.14
CA LEU A 237 -11.92 -4.58 -6.90
C LEU A 237 -13.18 -4.88 -6.06
N ILE A 238 -13.26 -6.07 -5.48
CA ILE A 238 -14.39 -6.47 -4.62
C ILE A 238 -14.54 -5.48 -3.45
N MET A 239 -13.43 -5.13 -2.81
CA MET A 239 -13.44 -4.20 -1.67
C MET A 239 -13.79 -2.77 -2.08
N ALA A 240 -13.40 -2.32 -3.27
CA ALA A 240 -13.82 -1.02 -3.80
C ALA A 240 -15.34 -0.96 -4.06
N VAL A 241 -15.92 -2.04 -4.59
CA VAL A 241 -17.39 -2.16 -4.77
C VAL A 241 -18.09 -2.18 -3.40
N THR A 242 -17.57 -2.98 -2.47
CA THR A 242 -18.07 -3.04 -1.09
C THR A 242 -18.04 -1.67 -0.41
N HIS A 243 -16.94 -0.92 -0.58
CA HIS A 243 -16.81 0.44 -0.04
C HIS A 243 -17.82 1.41 -0.67
N PHE A 244 -18.09 1.28 -1.97
CA PHE A 244 -19.13 2.06 -2.63
C PHE A 244 -20.50 1.76 -2.01
N ILE A 245 -20.82 0.50 -1.74
CA ILE A 245 -22.07 0.11 -1.06
C ILE A 245 -22.11 0.66 0.38
N ASP A 246 -21.01 0.57 1.13
CA ASP A 246 -20.90 1.15 2.48
C ASP A 246 -21.15 2.67 2.47
N SER A 247 -20.80 3.37 1.40
CA SER A 247 -21.06 4.81 1.25
C SER A 247 -22.54 5.17 1.08
N LEU A 248 -23.38 4.20 0.70
CA LEU A 248 -24.83 4.37 0.57
C LEU A 248 -25.57 4.08 1.88
N LEU A 249 -24.92 3.48 2.88
CA LEU A 249 -25.55 3.14 4.14
C LEU A 249 -25.79 4.39 5.01
N PRO A 250 -26.99 4.54 5.61
CA PRO A 250 -27.27 5.66 6.49
C PRO A 250 -26.45 5.57 7.78
N LYS A 251 -25.96 6.71 8.27
CA LYS A 251 -25.22 6.78 9.53
C LYS A 251 -26.19 6.61 10.69
N SER A 252 -26.09 5.50 11.42
CA SER A 252 -26.83 5.25 12.66
C SER A 252 -25.89 4.79 13.77
N SER A 253 -26.21 5.13 15.02
CA SER A 253 -25.41 4.75 16.19
C SER A 253 -25.26 3.23 16.34
N GLY A 254 -26.28 2.46 15.96
CA GLY A 254 -26.22 0.99 15.97
C GLY A 254 -25.18 0.43 15.00
N LEU A 255 -25.10 0.97 13.78
CA LEU A 255 -24.10 0.54 12.80
C LEU A 255 -22.67 0.93 13.24
N GLU A 256 -22.49 2.06 13.91
CA GLU A 256 -21.19 2.44 14.47
C GLU A 256 -20.74 1.51 15.60
N GLN A 257 -21.66 1.05 16.46
CA GLN A 257 -21.35 0.07 17.50
C GLN A 257 -20.99 -1.30 16.89
N ALA A 258 -21.72 -1.72 15.86
CA ALA A 258 -21.43 -2.94 15.12
C ALA A 258 -20.06 -2.88 14.43
N GLU A 259 -19.70 -1.74 13.82
CA GLU A 259 -18.37 -1.52 13.24
C GLU A 259 -17.27 -1.65 14.31
N GLN A 260 -17.44 -1.01 15.47
CA GLN A 260 -16.49 -1.11 16.58
C GLN A 260 -16.33 -2.54 17.11
N PHE A 261 -17.42 -3.31 17.14
CA PHE A 261 -17.38 -4.72 17.51
C PHE A 261 -16.61 -5.54 16.48
N LEU A 262 -16.91 -5.40 15.18
CA LEU A 262 -16.24 -6.13 14.11
C LEU A 262 -14.76 -5.77 13.97
N GLN A 263 -14.36 -4.53 14.24
CA GLN A 263 -12.96 -4.11 14.24
C GLN A 263 -12.10 -4.90 15.23
N ARG A 264 -12.68 -5.46 16.31
CA ARG A 264 -11.96 -6.34 17.24
C ARG A 264 -11.61 -7.71 16.63
N PHE A 265 -12.28 -8.08 15.55
CA PHE A 265 -12.12 -9.33 14.82
C PHE A 265 -11.61 -9.11 13.40
N ASP A 266 -10.95 -7.98 13.12
CA ASP A 266 -10.40 -7.71 11.80
C ASP A 266 -9.15 -8.57 11.56
N LEU A 267 -9.36 -9.73 10.92
CA LEU A 267 -8.31 -10.68 10.60
C LEU A 267 -7.24 -10.04 9.71
N CYS A 268 -7.61 -9.13 8.82
CA CYS A 268 -6.64 -8.49 7.93
C CYS A 268 -5.63 -7.65 8.72
N THR A 269 -6.06 -6.97 9.78
CA THR A 269 -5.13 -6.22 10.66
C THR A 269 -4.26 -7.13 11.52
N PHE A 270 -4.81 -8.26 11.98
CA PHE A 270 -4.06 -9.23 12.77
C PHE A 270 -2.91 -9.86 11.96
N PHE A 271 -3.10 -10.04 10.64
CA PHE A 271 -2.16 -10.73 9.78
C PHE A 271 -1.31 -9.84 8.86
N GLY A 272 -1.52 -8.54 8.85
CA GLY A 272 -0.73 -7.61 8.05
C GLY A 272 -0.87 -6.19 8.58
N GLY A 273 0.25 -5.56 8.94
CA GLY A 273 0.27 -4.20 9.45
C GLY A 273 -0.21 -3.22 8.38
N GLN A 274 -1.50 -2.88 8.37
CA GLN A 274 -2.06 -1.99 7.38
C GLN A 274 -1.83 -0.53 7.76
N SER A 275 -1.51 0.26 6.73
CA SER A 275 -1.70 1.71 6.80
C SER A 275 -3.18 2.01 7.07
N ALA A 276 -3.45 3.09 7.81
CA ALA A 276 -4.83 3.47 8.08
C ALA A 276 -5.54 3.81 6.77
N ALA A 277 -6.75 3.26 6.58
CA ALA A 277 -7.54 3.51 5.37
C ALA A 277 -7.68 5.00 5.06
N PRO A 278 -7.69 5.39 3.78
CA PRO A 278 -7.91 6.77 3.40
C PRO A 278 -9.25 7.25 3.95
N PRO A 279 -9.30 8.40 4.62
CA PRO A 279 -10.54 8.89 5.21
C PRO A 279 -11.53 9.34 4.11
N PRO A 280 -12.84 9.36 4.40
CA PRO A 280 -13.79 10.05 3.56
C PRO A 280 -13.47 11.54 3.56
N THR A 281 -13.59 12.16 2.40
CA THR A 281 -13.21 13.57 2.19
C THR A 281 -14.23 14.23 1.29
N LYS A 282 -14.42 15.54 1.44
CA LYS A 282 -15.17 16.33 0.46
C LYS A 282 -14.30 16.62 -0.76
N TRP A 283 -14.94 17.09 -1.84
CA TRP A 283 -14.20 17.58 -3.01
C TRP A 283 -13.29 18.74 -2.62
N ARG A 284 -12.14 18.86 -3.30
CA ARG A 284 -11.21 19.97 -3.09
C ARG A 284 -11.93 21.30 -3.36
N LEU A 285 -11.66 22.30 -2.53
CA LEU A 285 -12.22 23.65 -2.69
C LEU A 285 -11.47 24.45 -3.76
N LYS A 286 -10.20 24.09 -4.02
CA LYS A 286 -9.35 24.73 -5.01
C LYS A 286 -9.89 24.46 -6.42
N PRO A 287 -10.11 25.49 -7.26
CA PRO A 287 -10.48 25.30 -8.65
C PRO A 287 -9.35 24.58 -9.40
N ALA A 288 -9.71 23.80 -10.42
CA ALA A 288 -8.71 23.16 -11.26
C ALA A 288 -7.87 24.20 -11.98
N MET A 289 -6.55 23.97 -12.03
CA MET A 289 -5.64 24.87 -12.75
C MET A 289 -5.82 24.69 -14.27
N ASP A 290 -6.02 23.44 -14.69
CA ASP A 290 -6.31 23.06 -16.06
C ASP A 290 -7.14 21.76 -16.09
N PHE A 291 -7.51 21.32 -17.30
CA PHE A 291 -8.29 20.10 -17.52
C PHE A 291 -7.56 18.83 -17.05
N PHE A 292 -6.24 18.77 -17.21
CA PHE A 292 -5.45 17.59 -16.83
C PHE A 292 -5.33 17.46 -15.32
N ASP A 293 -5.18 18.56 -14.60
CA ASP A 293 -5.24 18.63 -13.14
C ASP A 293 -6.60 18.12 -12.64
N HIS A 294 -7.71 18.54 -13.27
CA HIS A 294 -9.03 18.01 -12.94
C HIS A 294 -9.13 16.50 -13.16
N LEU A 295 -8.68 15.99 -14.30
CA LEU A 295 -8.69 14.55 -14.60
C LEU A 295 -7.81 13.74 -13.65
N LYS A 296 -6.59 14.22 -13.37
CA LYS A 296 -5.65 13.57 -12.44
C LYS A 296 -6.25 13.51 -11.04
N TYR A 297 -6.81 14.61 -10.58
CA TYR A 297 -7.49 14.69 -9.28
C TYR A 297 -8.69 13.74 -9.22
N ALA A 298 -9.57 13.77 -10.23
CA ALA A 298 -10.75 12.90 -10.30
C ALA A 298 -10.36 11.41 -10.33
N LYS A 299 -9.32 11.04 -11.10
CA LYS A 299 -8.77 9.69 -11.13
C LYS A 299 -8.26 9.28 -9.75
N ASN A 300 -7.34 10.05 -9.16
CA ASN A 300 -6.74 9.73 -7.87
C ASN A 300 -7.80 9.59 -6.77
N ARG A 301 -8.78 10.50 -6.74
CA ARG A 301 -9.89 10.44 -5.78
C ARG A 301 -10.75 9.19 -5.96
N ARG A 302 -11.09 8.82 -7.20
CA ARG A 302 -11.90 7.61 -7.49
C ARG A 302 -11.14 6.31 -7.20
N THR A 303 -9.86 6.25 -7.54
CA THR A 303 -9.06 5.02 -7.37
C THR A 303 -8.45 4.87 -5.99
N ARG A 304 -8.51 5.91 -5.12
CA ARG A 304 -7.87 5.91 -3.79
C ARG A 304 -8.19 4.69 -2.94
N PHE A 305 -9.47 4.35 -2.81
CA PHE A 305 -9.90 3.20 -2.01
C PHE A 305 -9.49 1.87 -2.65
N TYR A 306 -9.62 1.75 -3.97
CA TYR A 306 -9.12 0.59 -4.69
C TYR A 306 -7.61 0.39 -4.48
N SER A 307 -6.80 1.43 -4.68
CA SER A 307 -5.34 1.38 -4.49
C SER A 307 -4.97 1.01 -3.06
N TYR A 308 -5.71 1.53 -2.08
CA TYR A 308 -5.56 1.17 -0.68
C TYR A 308 -5.81 -0.33 -0.44
N TYR A 309 -6.97 -0.85 -0.86
CA TYR A 309 -7.30 -2.26 -0.66
C TYR A 309 -6.39 -3.20 -1.44
N TYR A 310 -5.98 -2.82 -2.64
CA TYR A 310 -4.99 -3.54 -3.43
C TYR A 310 -3.65 -3.63 -2.68
N ALA A 311 -3.11 -2.50 -2.21
CA ALA A 311 -1.84 -2.48 -1.49
C ALA A 311 -1.93 -3.27 -0.18
N ALA A 312 -2.99 -3.06 0.59
CA ALA A 312 -3.25 -3.78 1.83
C ALA A 312 -3.34 -5.31 1.63
N ALA A 313 -4.07 -5.75 0.61
CA ALA A 313 -4.20 -7.18 0.28
C ALA A 313 -2.88 -7.76 -0.21
N ARG A 314 -2.16 -7.04 -1.08
CA ARG A 314 -0.83 -7.45 -1.56
C ARG A 314 0.12 -7.63 -0.39
N ASP A 315 0.24 -6.64 0.49
CA ASP A 315 1.16 -6.68 1.63
C ASP A 315 0.81 -7.82 2.59
N ALA A 316 -0.48 -8.00 2.90
CA ALA A 316 -0.95 -9.09 3.75
C ALA A 316 -0.70 -10.48 3.13
N LEU A 317 -1.02 -10.66 1.85
CA LEU A 317 -0.80 -11.92 1.13
C LEU A 317 0.69 -12.23 0.98
N THR A 318 1.51 -11.24 0.63
CA THR A 318 2.97 -11.40 0.57
C THR A 318 3.54 -11.76 1.94
N TYR A 319 3.07 -11.12 3.02
CA TYR A 319 3.46 -11.48 4.38
C TYR A 319 3.10 -12.93 4.68
N TRP A 320 1.86 -13.35 4.41
CA TRP A 320 1.40 -14.71 4.64
C TRP A 320 2.19 -15.76 3.87
N VAL A 321 2.33 -15.57 2.56
CA VAL A 321 3.07 -16.48 1.68
C VAL A 321 4.50 -16.61 2.20
N ASN A 322 5.19 -15.49 2.48
CA ASN A 322 6.57 -15.50 2.96
C ASN A 322 6.73 -16.09 4.38
N ARG A 323 5.68 -16.09 5.21
CA ARG A 323 5.70 -16.65 6.57
C ARG A 323 5.25 -18.10 6.64
N ALA A 324 4.47 -18.57 5.67
CA ALA A 324 3.89 -19.91 5.66
C ALA A 324 4.97 -21.01 5.79
N VAL A 325 6.00 -20.98 4.93
CA VAL A 325 7.09 -21.98 4.97
C VAL A 325 7.88 -21.94 6.28
N PRO A 326 8.40 -20.79 6.78
CA PRO A 326 9.11 -20.76 8.06
C PRO A 326 8.25 -21.24 9.24
N TRP A 327 6.97 -20.86 9.28
CA TRP A 327 6.06 -21.26 10.35
C TRP A 327 5.78 -22.76 10.31
N PHE A 328 5.53 -23.33 9.13
CA PHE A 328 5.33 -24.77 8.97
C PHE A 328 6.62 -25.56 9.21
N MET A 329 7.78 -25.01 8.83
CA MET A 329 9.08 -25.60 9.17
C MET A 329 9.25 -25.70 10.68
N ALA A 330 9.01 -24.61 11.40
CA ALA A 330 9.07 -24.58 12.85
C ALA A 330 8.07 -25.57 13.47
N PHE A 331 6.84 -25.61 12.96
CA PHE A 331 5.83 -26.57 13.38
C PHE A 331 6.30 -28.02 13.19
N ARG A 332 6.79 -28.39 12.01
CA ARG A 332 7.30 -29.75 11.73
C ARG A 332 8.49 -30.11 12.63
N LEU A 333 9.44 -29.19 12.81
CA LEU A 333 10.56 -29.39 13.73
C LEU A 333 10.10 -29.56 15.18
N LEU A 334 9.06 -28.83 15.61
CA LEU A 334 8.46 -29.03 16.93
C LEU A 334 7.82 -30.41 17.09
N LEU A 335 7.18 -30.95 16.04
CA LEU A 335 6.64 -32.32 16.08
C LEU A 335 7.74 -33.36 16.34
N ILE A 336 8.93 -33.15 15.77
CA ILE A 336 10.08 -34.06 15.88
C ILE A 336 10.84 -33.86 17.19
N TRP A 337 11.13 -32.61 17.57
CA TRP A 337 12.07 -32.29 18.65
C TRP A 337 11.40 -32.14 20.02
N CYS A 338 10.09 -31.94 20.09
CA CYS A 338 9.41 -31.77 21.37
C CYS A 338 9.43 -33.10 22.16
N PRO A 339 9.93 -33.12 23.41
CA PRO A 339 9.98 -34.32 24.22
C PRO A 339 8.57 -34.89 24.42
N GLY A 340 8.40 -36.17 24.15
CA GLY A 340 7.09 -36.85 24.23
C GLY A 340 6.41 -37.09 22.87
N ASN A 341 7.10 -36.86 21.75
CA ASN A 341 6.57 -37.07 20.38
C ASN A 341 5.24 -36.32 20.19
N LEU A 342 5.34 -35.00 20.06
CA LEU A 342 4.17 -34.13 19.90
C LEU A 342 3.28 -34.57 18.71
N GLY A 343 3.87 -35.16 17.67
CA GLY A 343 3.13 -35.78 16.56
C GLY A 343 2.14 -36.84 17.03
N ALA A 344 2.61 -37.80 17.84
CA ALA A 344 1.74 -38.84 18.43
C ALA A 344 0.69 -38.27 19.38
N VAL A 345 1.03 -37.24 20.16
CA VAL A 345 0.06 -36.56 21.04
C VAL A 345 -1.04 -35.90 20.21
N LEU A 346 -0.68 -35.15 19.16
CA LEU A 346 -1.63 -34.49 18.27
C LEU A 346 -2.47 -35.51 17.50
N GLN A 347 -1.88 -36.62 17.06
CA GLN A 347 -2.61 -37.72 16.43
C GLN A 347 -3.68 -38.28 17.37
N ASN A 348 -3.33 -38.58 18.63
CA ASN A 348 -4.29 -39.06 19.62
C ASN A 348 -5.43 -38.04 19.84
N LEU A 349 -5.10 -36.75 19.96
CA LEU A 349 -6.10 -35.69 20.11
C LEU A 349 -7.01 -35.56 18.87
N LEU A 350 -6.43 -35.59 17.67
CA LEU A 350 -7.18 -35.47 16.42
C LEU A 350 -7.99 -36.72 16.10
N SER A 351 -7.60 -37.89 16.61
CA SER A 351 -8.36 -39.14 16.43
C SER A 351 -9.77 -39.07 17.03
N TYR A 352 -10.00 -38.22 18.04
CA TYR A 352 -11.33 -37.98 18.59
C TYR A 352 -12.28 -37.27 17.62
N ILE A 353 -11.75 -36.49 16.68
CA ILE A 353 -12.55 -35.70 15.72
C ILE A 353 -12.51 -36.34 14.33
N MET A 354 -11.34 -36.84 13.91
CA MET A 354 -11.04 -37.31 12.55
C MET A 354 -10.50 -38.74 12.53
N GLY A 355 -10.87 -39.57 13.51
CA GLY A 355 -10.33 -40.91 13.69
C GLY A 355 -10.46 -41.82 12.47
N SER A 356 -11.59 -41.76 11.74
CA SER A 356 -11.78 -42.55 10.52
C SER A 356 -10.79 -42.17 9.42
N THR A 357 -10.58 -40.87 9.19
CA THR A 357 -9.64 -40.36 8.18
C THR A 357 -8.19 -40.71 8.54
N ILE A 358 -7.82 -40.57 9.81
CA ILE A 358 -6.47 -40.92 10.28
C ILE A 358 -6.22 -42.43 10.13
N ALA A 359 -7.17 -43.26 10.55
CA ALA A 359 -7.04 -44.72 10.44
C ALA A 359 -6.93 -45.17 8.97
N GLU A 360 -7.75 -44.61 8.08
CA GLU A 360 -7.67 -44.88 6.64
C GLU A 360 -6.32 -44.47 6.05
N GLN A 361 -5.83 -43.27 6.37
CA GLN A 361 -4.53 -42.80 5.89
C GLN A 361 -3.35 -43.58 6.48
N GLN A 362 -3.44 -44.02 7.74
CA GLN A 362 -2.44 -44.91 8.33
C GLN A 362 -2.36 -46.23 7.55
N LEU A 363 -3.50 -46.83 7.20
CA LEU A 363 -3.53 -48.05 6.39
C LEU A 363 -2.89 -47.83 5.01
N TRP A 364 -3.12 -46.70 4.35
CA TRP A 364 -2.50 -46.39 3.06
C TRP A 364 -0.97 -46.29 3.14
N PHE A 365 -0.44 -45.77 4.25
CA PHE A 365 0.97 -45.41 4.34
C PHE A 365 1.84 -46.38 5.15
N THR A 366 1.25 -47.29 5.92
CA THR A 366 2.00 -48.24 6.78
C THR A 366 3.03 -49.05 5.97
N ASP A 367 2.61 -49.66 4.85
CA ASP A 367 3.49 -50.47 3.99
C ASP A 367 4.55 -49.64 3.26
N THR A 368 4.26 -48.37 3.00
CA THR A 368 5.18 -47.50 2.28
C THR A 368 6.29 -47.00 3.20
N VAL A 369 5.94 -46.57 4.42
CA VAL A 369 6.89 -46.04 5.40
C VAL A 369 7.89 -47.10 5.83
N SER A 370 7.46 -48.36 6.04
CA SER A 370 8.36 -49.46 6.40
C SER A 370 9.43 -49.72 5.33
N ASN A 371 9.13 -49.44 4.07
CA ASN A 371 10.06 -49.61 2.94
C ASN A 371 10.95 -48.38 2.68
N MET A 372 10.61 -47.20 3.23
CA MET A 372 11.37 -45.95 3.01
C MET A 372 12.49 -45.69 4.02
N LEU A 373 12.48 -46.35 5.18
CA LEU A 373 13.48 -46.16 6.26
C LEU A 373 14.89 -46.70 5.90
N PHE A 374 15.07 -47.37 4.76
CA PHE A 374 16.37 -47.78 4.23
C PHE A 374 16.91 -46.74 3.23
N SER A 375 17.56 -45.67 3.71
CA SER A 375 18.82 -45.11 3.14
C SER A 375 19.09 -43.63 3.51
N ASP A 376 19.61 -43.40 4.70
CA ASP A 376 20.25 -42.11 5.06
C ASP A 376 21.50 -41.79 4.20
N ASN A 377 22.07 -42.80 3.54
CA ASN A 377 23.20 -42.65 2.62
C ASN A 377 22.79 -42.13 1.23
N VAL A 378 21.53 -42.27 0.83
CA VAL A 378 21.00 -41.71 -0.43
C VAL A 378 20.46 -40.30 -0.20
N SER A 379 19.85 -40.03 0.96
CA SER A 379 19.37 -38.68 1.31
C SER A 379 20.50 -37.64 1.39
N SER A 380 21.67 -38.01 1.94
CA SER A 380 22.87 -37.16 1.93
C SER A 380 23.44 -36.89 0.52
N ARG A 381 23.33 -37.86 -0.41
CA ARG A 381 23.71 -37.69 -1.82
C ARG A 381 22.68 -36.87 -2.61
N LEU A 382 21.40 -36.96 -2.25
CA LEU A 382 20.35 -36.12 -2.80
C LEU A 382 20.45 -34.68 -2.27
N LEU A 383 20.81 -34.47 -1.00
CA LEU A 383 21.04 -33.14 -0.42
C LEU A 383 22.19 -32.40 -1.12
N SER A 384 23.30 -33.10 -1.39
CA SER A 384 24.41 -32.52 -2.15
C SER A 384 24.03 -32.28 -3.62
N GLY A 385 23.22 -33.16 -4.21
CA GLY A 385 22.62 -32.96 -5.53
C GLY A 385 21.64 -31.79 -5.60
N SER A 386 20.80 -31.59 -4.59
CA SER A 386 19.79 -30.51 -4.53
C SER A 386 20.41 -29.18 -4.17
N MET A 387 21.46 -29.14 -3.34
CA MET A 387 22.27 -27.93 -3.16
C MET A 387 23.06 -27.60 -4.43
N GLY A 388 23.59 -28.60 -5.12
CA GLY A 388 24.18 -28.44 -6.44
C GLY A 388 23.18 -27.91 -7.47
N TYR A 389 21.94 -28.42 -7.48
CA TYR A 389 20.87 -27.97 -8.36
C TYR A 389 20.30 -26.62 -7.95
N ALA A 390 20.19 -26.30 -6.65
CA ALA A 390 19.81 -24.97 -6.19
C ALA A 390 20.89 -23.95 -6.58
N HIS A 391 22.18 -24.27 -6.39
CA HIS A 391 23.29 -23.44 -6.85
C HIS A 391 23.30 -23.34 -8.39
N HIS A 392 22.96 -24.41 -9.09
CA HIS A 392 22.91 -24.44 -10.55
C HIS A 392 21.66 -23.74 -11.10
N VAL A 393 20.52 -23.75 -10.41
CA VAL A 393 19.31 -22.98 -10.72
C VAL A 393 19.59 -21.53 -10.38
N PHE A 394 20.13 -21.18 -9.21
CA PHE A 394 20.56 -19.82 -8.89
C PHE A 394 21.61 -19.28 -9.89
N SER A 395 22.48 -20.12 -10.45
CA SER A 395 23.43 -19.73 -11.50
C SER A 395 22.87 -19.83 -12.94
N LEU A 396 21.87 -20.68 -13.19
CA LEU A 396 21.02 -20.77 -14.38
C LEU A 396 19.69 -20.06 -14.12
N LEU A 397 19.67 -18.94 -13.41
CA LEU A 397 18.59 -17.97 -13.56
C LEU A 397 19.05 -16.95 -14.61
N PRO A 398 19.08 -17.29 -15.93
CA PRO A 398 18.69 -16.31 -16.93
C PRO A 398 17.19 -16.07 -16.82
N PHE A 399 16.48 -16.53 -15.78
CA PHE A 399 15.23 -15.94 -15.33
C PHE A 399 15.49 -14.61 -14.62
N VAL A 400 16.66 -14.37 -14.01
CA VAL A 400 17.04 -13.00 -13.67
C VAL A 400 17.35 -12.25 -14.95
N ASP A 401 17.93 -12.85 -16.00
CA ASP A 401 18.10 -12.14 -17.29
C ASP A 401 16.88 -12.12 -18.21
N ALA A 402 15.88 -12.98 -18.03
CA ALA A 402 14.64 -13.04 -18.81
C ALA A 402 13.51 -12.34 -18.07
N VAL A 403 13.51 -12.34 -16.74
CA VAL A 403 12.75 -11.38 -15.92
C VAL A 403 13.46 -10.04 -15.93
N ASN A 404 14.79 -9.93 -15.99
CA ASN A 404 15.48 -8.66 -16.27
C ASN A 404 15.39 -8.32 -17.74
N GLN A 405 15.21 -9.22 -18.72
CA GLN A 405 14.95 -8.83 -20.11
C GLN A 405 13.48 -8.47 -20.26
N LEU A 406 12.54 -9.17 -19.64
CA LEU A 406 11.14 -8.79 -19.60
C LEU A 406 10.94 -7.52 -18.76
N LEU A 407 11.64 -7.36 -17.63
CA LEU A 407 11.76 -6.09 -16.90
C LEU A 407 12.53 -5.08 -17.72
N PHE A 408 13.60 -5.40 -18.43
CA PHE A 408 14.36 -4.42 -19.23
C PHE A 408 13.55 -4.00 -20.44
N TYR A 409 12.81 -4.88 -21.10
CA TYR A 409 11.92 -4.57 -22.21
C TYR A 409 10.65 -3.89 -21.72
N SER A 410 10.10 -4.23 -20.54
CA SER A 410 8.97 -3.51 -19.96
C SER A 410 9.38 -2.19 -19.32
N VAL A 411 10.57 -2.07 -18.75
CA VAL A 411 11.21 -0.84 -18.26
C VAL A 411 11.63 -0.01 -19.45
N LEU A 412 12.18 -0.57 -20.54
CA LEU A 412 12.53 0.15 -21.77
C LEU A 412 11.26 0.60 -22.49
N ALA A 413 10.24 -0.24 -22.60
CA ALA A 413 8.93 0.17 -23.11
C ALA A 413 8.30 1.24 -22.22
N ALA A 414 8.34 1.07 -20.90
CA ALA A 414 7.91 2.09 -19.95
C ALA A 414 8.80 3.34 -20.00
N SER A 415 10.09 3.23 -20.33
CA SER A 415 11.06 4.34 -20.46
C SER A 415 10.85 5.07 -21.78
N CYS A 416 10.49 4.37 -22.86
CA CYS A 416 10.11 4.95 -24.14
C CYS A 416 8.74 5.62 -24.03
N LEU A 417 7.78 4.99 -23.34
CA LEU A 417 6.50 5.60 -22.99
C LEU A 417 6.69 6.79 -22.05
N LEU A 418 7.60 6.69 -21.07
CA LEU A 418 7.95 7.75 -20.15
C LEU A 418 8.75 8.86 -20.85
N ALA A 419 9.63 8.56 -21.79
CA ALA A 419 10.36 9.55 -22.59
C ALA A 419 9.44 10.22 -23.61
N GLY A 420 8.50 9.48 -24.19
CA GLY A 420 7.42 10.04 -25.01
C GLY A 420 6.49 10.90 -24.18
N PHE A 421 6.16 10.48 -22.95
CA PHE A 421 5.38 11.25 -21.99
C PHE A 421 6.16 12.46 -21.46
N ILE A 422 7.45 12.35 -21.19
CA ILE A 422 8.35 13.46 -20.82
C ILE A 422 8.48 14.41 -22.01
N GLY A 423 8.61 13.92 -23.24
CA GLY A 423 8.62 14.74 -24.45
C GLY A 423 7.30 15.48 -24.62
N PHE A 424 6.16 14.80 -24.39
CA PHE A 424 4.84 15.41 -24.36
C PHE A 424 4.69 16.44 -23.23
N LEU A 425 5.20 16.14 -22.03
CA LEU A 425 5.25 17.05 -20.89
C LEU A 425 6.24 18.20 -21.13
N LEU A 426 7.31 18.02 -21.88
CA LEU A 426 8.26 19.06 -22.29
C LEU A 426 7.62 19.96 -23.33
N VAL A 427 6.83 19.41 -24.25
CA VAL A 427 5.98 20.19 -25.16
C VAL A 427 4.93 20.96 -24.36
N ILE A 428 4.22 20.32 -23.42
CA ILE A 428 3.25 21.01 -22.55
C ILE A 428 3.92 22.05 -21.67
N THR A 429 5.07 21.76 -21.06
CA THR A 429 5.78 22.72 -20.21
C THR A 429 6.47 23.79 -21.04
N HIS A 430 6.83 23.55 -22.30
CA HIS A 430 7.28 24.59 -23.22
C HIS A 430 6.09 25.49 -23.64
N GLN A 431 4.92 24.90 -23.89
CA GLN A 431 3.68 25.66 -24.14
C GLN A 431 3.23 26.43 -22.89
N GLN A 432 3.33 25.83 -21.70
CA GLN A 432 3.06 26.49 -20.43
C GLN A 432 4.13 27.52 -20.11
N ARG A 433 5.42 27.31 -20.39
CA ARG A 433 6.46 28.34 -20.22
C ARG A 433 6.29 29.46 -21.22
N ARG A 434 5.81 29.20 -22.43
CA ARG A 434 5.44 30.24 -23.39
C ARG A 434 4.27 31.05 -22.84
N TYR A 435 3.21 30.37 -22.39
CA TYR A 435 2.06 30.98 -21.71
C TYR A 435 2.44 31.73 -20.43
N TYR A 436 3.32 31.18 -19.59
CA TYR A 436 3.81 31.80 -18.37
C TYR A 436 4.88 32.85 -18.65
N SER A 437 5.65 32.81 -19.74
CA SER A 437 6.51 33.94 -20.13
C SER A 437 5.67 35.11 -20.65
N GLU A 438 4.51 34.79 -21.25
CA GLU A 438 3.47 35.77 -21.58
C GLU A 438 2.72 36.25 -20.31
N PHE A 439 2.75 35.50 -19.19
CA PHE A 439 2.09 35.83 -17.91
C PHE A 439 3.02 36.48 -16.85
N ASP A 440 4.25 35.99 -16.68
CA ASP A 440 5.38 36.47 -15.83
C ASP A 440 6.09 37.69 -16.43
N ALA A 441 5.72 38.12 -17.65
CA ALA A 441 5.88 39.52 -18.02
C ALA A 441 5.17 40.46 -17.01
N GLY A 442 4.28 39.95 -16.16
CA GLY A 442 3.92 40.54 -14.87
C GLY A 442 4.82 40.02 -13.73
N GLU A 443 5.88 40.76 -13.40
CA GLU A 443 6.83 40.43 -12.32
C GLU A 443 6.15 40.11 -10.96
N VAL A 444 6.44 38.93 -10.40
CA VAL A 444 6.20 38.64 -8.97
C VAL A 444 7.51 38.18 -8.34
N VAL A 445 7.94 38.87 -7.28
CA VAL A 445 9.25 38.65 -6.66
C VAL A 445 9.12 38.01 -5.28
N GLY A 446 9.86 36.93 -5.09
CA GLY A 446 9.81 36.06 -3.93
C GLY A 446 10.24 36.70 -2.60
N CYS A 447 9.72 36.14 -1.52
CA CYS A 447 10.07 36.50 -0.15
C CYS A 447 10.67 35.33 0.64
N CYS A 448 11.81 35.65 1.25
CA CYS A 448 12.42 35.13 2.48
C CYS A 448 13.06 33.73 2.52
N PRO A 449 14.40 33.66 2.65
CA PRO A 449 15.13 32.42 2.91
C PRO A 449 15.50 32.15 4.39
N ASN A 450 15.16 33.00 5.37
CA ASN A 450 15.66 32.80 6.76
C ASN A 450 14.56 32.40 7.75
N GLN A 451 14.76 31.25 8.40
CA GLN A 451 13.74 30.37 8.96
C GLN A 451 13.63 30.36 10.50
N GLU A 452 14.26 31.29 11.25
CA GLU A 452 14.42 31.11 12.71
C GLU A 452 13.70 32.09 13.65
N SER A 453 12.94 33.09 13.18
CA SER A 453 12.39 34.08 14.13
C SER A 453 10.96 34.57 13.89
N CYS A 454 10.15 33.88 13.09
CA CYS A 454 8.71 34.16 13.04
C CYS A 454 7.96 33.42 14.16
N SER A 455 8.23 33.80 15.42
CA SER A 455 7.33 33.45 16.53
C SER A 455 6.06 34.31 16.42
N CYS A 456 4.90 33.66 16.44
CA CYS A 456 3.58 34.30 16.43
C CYS A 456 3.29 35.21 17.64
N GLU A 457 4.26 35.40 18.56
CA GLU A 457 4.12 36.28 19.72
C GLU A 457 4.23 37.77 19.39
N SER A 458 4.94 38.13 18.33
CA SER A 458 5.06 39.53 17.89
C SER A 458 3.73 40.13 17.40
N ILE A 459 2.78 39.30 16.96
CA ILE A 459 1.42 39.74 16.58
C ILE A 459 0.53 39.99 17.81
N LYS A 460 0.72 39.24 18.91
CA LYS A 460 0.00 39.51 20.18
C LYS A 460 0.44 40.83 20.81
N PHE A 461 1.72 41.19 20.69
CA PHE A 461 2.25 42.43 21.26
C PHE A 461 1.73 43.69 20.56
N MET A 462 1.50 43.65 19.24
CA MET A 462 0.92 44.78 18.50
C MET A 462 -0.57 45.00 18.78
N VAL A 463 -1.33 43.94 19.12
CA VAL A 463 -2.76 44.05 19.45
C VAL A 463 -2.96 44.55 20.89
N ALA A 464 -2.11 44.14 21.84
CA ALA A 464 -2.22 44.61 23.23
C ALA A 464 -1.91 46.12 23.35
N LYS A 465 -0.90 46.62 22.62
CA LYS A 465 -0.51 48.03 22.65
C LYS A 465 -1.53 48.98 21.98
N ALA A 466 -2.42 48.44 21.13
CA ALA A 466 -3.51 49.18 20.51
C ALA A 466 -4.75 49.31 21.43
N LEU A 467 -4.84 48.50 22.49
CA LEU A 467 -5.96 48.52 23.44
C LEU A 467 -5.72 49.42 24.67
N GLU A 468 -4.48 49.82 24.94
CA GLU A 468 -4.12 50.73 26.05
C GLU A 468 -4.19 52.23 25.67
N GLY A 469 -4.55 52.54 24.42
CA GLY A 469 -4.75 53.92 23.95
C GLY A 469 -6.22 54.32 23.83
N LYS A 470 -7.01 54.14 24.90
CA LYS A 470 -8.35 54.73 25.05
C LYS A 470 -8.43 55.62 26.28
#